data_AF-A0A829VY80-F1
#
_entry.id   AF-A0A829VY80-F1
#
_cell.length_a   1.000
_cell.length_b   1.000
_cell.length_c   1.000
_cell.angle_alpha   90.00
_cell.angle_beta   90.00
_cell.angle_gamma   90.00
#
_symmetry.space_group_name_H-M   'P 1'
#
loop_
_entity.id
_entity.type
_entity.pdbx_description
1 polymer ?
#
loop_
_entity_poly.entity_id
_entity_poly.type
_entity_poly.pdbx_seq_one_letter_code
_entity_poly.pdbx_strand_id
1 'polypeptide(L)'
;MITTARQLKDLIRSLSKKKSADAQILMRNYMIERFLERISLSDYKDRFILKGGMLVAAMVGLDARSTMDLDATVKGANVSVEDVENIISSILSVPMEDGVEFQVKRLLEIMEEAEYPGVRVSMETTFDGVRTPLKIDISTGDVITPREVRYSFKLMLEDRSIEVWAYNLETVLAEKLETVISRNVTNTRMRDFYDIHILQQLHGESLSASVLRDALAATATKRGTLEQMKDGELIGKVHSSMYHQCQNRGYAAPVDVLMDIGVLPKQKYEDWRFGRVPYLEGVCTVNLHKLSFIMRQMRVYAEKSGLKPSFCYYKQWGVKKKNGQGHKPVIPLRFSKSGDPAIERWYATHFVDSKRISQLKSDRGQREEQTNHTTGQS
;
A
#
# COMPACT_ATOMS: atom_id res chain seq x y z
N MET A 1 38.14 17.14 -6.00
CA MET A 1 37.26 18.09 -5.29
C MET A 1 36.66 19.05 -6.30
N ILE A 2 35.35 19.30 -6.21
CA ILE A 2 34.65 20.30 -7.02
C ILE A 2 34.83 21.63 -6.29
N THR A 3 35.59 22.56 -6.86
CA THR A 3 35.98 23.79 -6.15
C THR A 3 35.35 25.05 -6.71
N THR A 4 34.63 24.97 -7.84
CA THR A 4 33.99 26.12 -8.49
C THR A 4 32.56 25.83 -8.93
N ALA A 5 31.69 26.85 -8.89
CA ALA A 5 30.31 26.79 -9.39
C ALA A 5 30.26 26.45 -10.87
N ARG A 6 31.26 26.87 -11.65
CA ARG A 6 31.34 26.52 -13.07
C ARG A 6 31.51 25.02 -13.26
N GLN A 7 32.47 24.41 -12.58
CA GLN A 7 32.67 22.94 -12.63
C GLN A 7 31.41 22.20 -12.18
N LEU A 8 30.81 22.62 -11.06
CA LEU A 8 29.59 22.00 -10.55
C LEU A 8 28.43 22.11 -11.56
N LYS A 9 28.20 23.29 -12.12
CA LYS A 9 27.16 23.52 -13.14
C LYS A 9 27.39 22.71 -14.40
N ASP A 10 28.64 22.57 -14.85
CA ASP A 10 28.97 21.80 -16.04
C ASP A 10 28.76 20.29 -15.81
N LEU A 11 29.15 19.77 -14.64
CA LEU A 11 28.86 18.40 -14.22
C LEU A 11 27.36 18.14 -14.13
N ILE A 12 26.62 19.03 -13.46
CA ILE A 12 25.15 18.95 -13.35
C ILE A 12 24.49 19.02 -14.72
N ARG A 13 24.93 19.91 -15.62
CA ARG A 13 24.38 20.03 -16.97
C ARG A 13 24.65 18.78 -17.80
N SER A 14 25.84 18.21 -17.67
CA SER A 14 26.20 16.93 -18.31
C SER A 14 25.30 15.80 -17.81
N LEU A 15 25.11 15.72 -16.49
CA LEU A 15 24.28 14.71 -15.87
C LEU A 15 22.79 14.87 -16.20
N SER A 16 22.29 16.12 -16.20
CA SER A 16 20.94 16.51 -16.60
C SER A 16 20.62 16.03 -18.02
N LYS A 17 21.54 16.24 -18.97
CA LYS A 17 21.39 15.73 -20.34
C LYS A 17 21.42 14.21 -20.40
N LYS A 18 22.32 13.56 -19.66
CA LYS A 18 22.48 12.10 -19.65
C LYS A 18 21.27 11.39 -19.05
N LYS A 19 20.66 11.97 -18.01
CA LYS A 19 19.58 11.36 -17.21
C LYS A 19 18.20 11.99 -17.45
N SER A 20 18.08 12.90 -18.42
CA SER A 20 16.86 13.68 -18.70
C SER A 20 16.24 14.30 -17.44
N ALA A 21 17.10 14.84 -16.57
CA ALA A 21 16.75 15.35 -15.25
C ALA A 21 16.83 16.88 -15.22
N ASP A 22 16.02 17.52 -14.38
CA ASP A 22 16.09 18.98 -14.19
C ASP A 22 17.37 19.37 -13.44
N ALA A 23 18.15 20.29 -14.01
CA ALA A 23 19.42 20.74 -13.45
C ALA A 23 19.28 21.41 -12.07
N GLN A 24 18.16 22.08 -11.78
CA GLN A 24 17.89 22.66 -10.46
C GLN A 24 17.62 21.57 -9.43
N ILE A 25 16.95 20.47 -9.81
CA ILE A 25 16.75 19.31 -8.94
C ILE A 25 18.10 18.68 -8.61
N LEU A 26 18.95 18.46 -9.61
CA LEU A 26 20.29 17.89 -9.39
C LEU A 26 21.17 18.79 -8.50
N MET A 27 21.12 20.12 -8.70
CA MET A 27 21.83 21.07 -7.85
C MET A 27 21.40 20.96 -6.39
N ARG A 28 20.09 20.90 -6.15
CA ARG A 28 19.54 20.75 -4.81
C ARG A 28 19.87 19.39 -4.20
N ASN A 29 19.82 18.30 -4.97
CA ASN A 29 20.22 16.97 -4.51
C ASN A 29 21.68 16.96 -4.06
N TYR A 30 22.58 17.61 -4.81
CA TYR A 30 23.97 17.77 -4.40
C TYR A 30 24.11 18.53 -3.08
N MET A 31 23.32 19.58 -2.85
CA MET A 31 23.32 20.31 -1.57
C MET A 31 22.79 19.46 -0.41
N ILE A 32 21.80 18.60 -0.67
CA ILE A 32 21.30 17.66 0.32
C ILE A 32 22.35 16.59 0.63
N GLU A 33 23.08 16.08 -0.37
CA GLU A 33 24.21 15.17 -0.15
C GLU A 33 25.27 15.77 0.78
N ARG A 34 25.61 17.05 0.62
CA ARG A 34 26.54 17.74 1.52
C ARG A 34 26.03 17.87 2.94
N PHE A 35 24.71 18.02 3.10
CA PHE A 35 24.08 18.03 4.41
C PHE A 35 24.06 16.63 5.04
N LEU A 36 23.72 15.57 4.28
CA LEU A 36 23.76 14.19 4.73
C LEU A 36 25.19 13.76 5.13
N GLU A 37 26.21 14.24 4.41
CA GLU A 37 27.59 13.99 4.77
C GLU A 37 27.95 14.63 6.12
N ARG A 38 27.55 15.88 6.37
CA ARG A 38 27.70 16.51 7.70
C ARG A 38 26.99 15.72 8.79
N ILE A 39 25.78 15.21 8.54
CA ILE A 39 25.07 14.34 9.49
C ILE A 39 25.93 13.12 9.82
N SER A 40 26.47 12.43 8.81
CA SER A 40 27.28 11.20 8.99
C SER A 40 28.54 11.42 9.82
N LEU A 41 29.05 12.65 9.85
CA LEU A 41 30.24 13.07 10.60
C LEU A 41 29.92 13.75 11.93
N SER A 42 28.65 14.08 12.19
CA SER A 42 28.21 14.78 13.40
C SER A 42 27.94 13.83 14.58
N ASP A 43 27.76 14.41 15.77
CA ASP A 43 27.30 13.69 16.95
C ASP A 43 25.87 13.14 16.81
N TYR A 44 25.12 13.60 15.79
CA TYR A 44 23.77 13.15 15.47
C TYR A 44 23.74 11.99 14.47
N LYS A 45 24.90 11.50 14.01
CA LYS A 45 24.99 10.41 13.02
C LYS A 45 24.22 9.15 13.40
N ASP A 46 24.02 8.90 14.70
CA ASP A 46 23.33 7.72 15.24
C ASP A 46 21.89 8.00 15.70
N ARG A 47 21.42 9.24 15.49
CA ARG A 47 20.09 9.69 15.89
C ARG A 47 19.24 10.13 14.72
N PHE A 48 19.87 10.55 13.62
CA PHE A 48 19.18 11.05 12.43
C PHE A 48 18.87 9.89 11.47
N ILE A 49 17.59 9.65 11.20
CA ILE A 49 17.12 8.54 10.38
C ILE A 49 16.41 9.09 9.14
N LEU A 50 16.97 8.83 7.97
CA LEU A 50 16.43 9.23 6.67
C LEU A 50 15.13 8.47 6.36
N LYS A 51 14.11 9.19 5.88
CA LYS A 51 12.83 8.60 5.45
C LYS A 51 12.31 9.25 4.15
N GLY A 52 11.08 8.93 3.79
CA GLY A 52 10.34 9.64 2.75
C GLY A 52 10.84 9.41 1.33
N GLY A 53 10.51 10.36 0.44
CA GLY A 53 10.71 10.20 -1.01
C GLY A 53 12.17 10.15 -1.44
N MET A 54 13.05 10.87 -0.74
CA MET A 54 14.47 10.87 -1.04
C MET A 54 15.10 9.50 -0.85
N LEU A 55 14.75 8.81 0.24
CA LEU A 55 15.20 7.44 0.48
C LEU A 55 14.74 6.50 -0.64
N VAL A 56 13.48 6.63 -1.07
CA VAL A 56 12.95 5.84 -2.20
C VAL A 56 13.73 6.12 -3.48
N ALA A 57 14.02 7.39 -3.78
CA ALA A 57 14.79 7.75 -4.98
C ALA A 57 16.20 7.13 -4.96
N ALA A 58 16.86 7.17 -3.80
CA ALA A 58 18.17 6.56 -3.59
C ALA A 58 18.12 5.02 -3.74
N MET A 59 17.14 4.35 -3.13
CA MET A 59 16.94 2.89 -3.22
C MET A 59 16.71 2.41 -4.65
N VAL A 60 16.03 3.22 -5.48
CA VAL A 60 15.67 2.86 -6.86
C VAL A 60 16.79 3.25 -7.85
N GLY A 61 17.79 4.02 -7.40
CA GLY A 61 18.86 4.52 -8.28
C GLY A 61 18.36 5.53 -9.32
N LEU A 62 17.26 6.23 -9.03
CA LEU A 62 16.73 7.27 -9.91
C LEU A 62 17.29 8.61 -9.47
N ASP A 63 18.39 9.00 -10.07
CA ASP A 63 19.10 10.25 -9.78
C ASP A 63 18.31 11.53 -10.13
N ALA A 64 17.07 11.38 -10.60
CA ALA A 64 16.29 12.43 -11.24
C ALA A 64 14.85 12.57 -10.71
N ARG A 65 14.47 11.82 -9.66
CA ARG A 65 13.09 11.89 -9.15
C ARG A 65 12.88 13.14 -8.28
N SER A 66 11.71 13.76 -8.43
CA SER A 66 11.32 15.09 -7.94
C SER A 66 11.05 15.17 -6.44
N THR A 67 12.03 14.91 -5.58
CA THR A 67 11.86 15.13 -4.13
C THR A 67 12.66 16.37 -3.74
N MET A 68 11.93 17.46 -3.47
CA MET A 68 12.53 18.76 -3.17
C MET A 68 13.02 18.87 -1.72
N ASP A 69 12.57 17.97 -0.87
CA ASP A 69 12.67 18.10 0.58
C ASP A 69 13.33 16.83 1.15
N LEU A 70 14.14 17.01 2.19
CA LEU A 70 14.75 15.93 2.96
C LEU A 70 13.81 15.60 4.13
N ASP A 71 13.26 14.40 4.17
CA ASP A 71 12.44 13.93 5.28
C ASP A 71 13.29 13.06 6.23
N ALA A 72 13.24 13.36 7.52
CA ALA A 72 13.95 12.58 8.51
C ALA A 72 13.21 12.52 9.85
N THR A 73 13.56 11.52 10.65
CA THR A 73 13.12 11.39 12.02
C THR A 73 14.31 11.31 12.95
N VAL A 74 14.20 11.92 14.14
CA VAL A 74 15.29 11.95 15.12
C VAL A 74 14.95 11.07 16.31
N LYS A 75 15.83 10.12 16.61
CA LYS A 75 15.67 9.17 17.71
C LYS A 75 16.04 9.80 19.06
N GLY A 76 15.15 9.61 20.04
CA GLY A 76 15.39 9.96 21.44
C GLY A 76 15.54 11.46 21.70
N ALA A 77 15.03 12.32 20.81
CA ALA A 77 15.01 13.77 20.97
C ALA A 77 13.56 14.27 20.99
N ASN A 78 13.33 15.33 21.74
CA ASN A 78 12.17 16.19 21.50
C ASN A 78 12.39 16.96 20.20
N VAL A 79 11.30 17.24 19.49
CA VAL A 79 11.31 17.99 18.23
C VAL A 79 10.53 19.27 18.45
N SER A 80 11.08 20.14 19.30
CA SER A 80 10.70 21.53 19.38
C SER A 80 11.52 22.36 18.39
N VAL A 81 11.09 23.59 18.10
CA VAL A 81 11.87 24.52 17.26
C VAL A 81 13.28 24.74 17.83
N GLU A 82 13.40 24.91 19.15
CA GLU A 82 14.68 25.13 19.83
C GLU A 82 15.60 23.91 19.75
N ASP A 83 15.05 22.71 19.99
CA ASP A 83 15.82 21.45 19.86
C ASP A 83 16.34 21.27 18.43
N VAL A 84 15.49 21.51 17.44
CA VAL A 84 15.85 21.37 16.03
C VAL A 84 16.86 22.44 15.61
N GLU A 85 16.74 23.67 16.09
CA GLU A 85 17.74 24.73 15.84
C GLU A 85 19.12 24.32 16.37
N ASN A 86 19.19 23.73 17.57
CA ASN A 86 20.43 23.23 18.15
C ASN A 86 21.01 22.04 17.36
N ILE A 87 20.17 21.09 16.97
CA ILE A 87 20.55 19.93 16.13
C ILE A 87 21.15 20.42 14.82
N ILE A 88 20.43 21.29 14.09
CA ILE A 88 20.89 21.82 12.81
C ILE A 88 22.17 22.61 12.98
N SER A 89 22.26 23.51 13.96
CA SER A 89 23.47 24.32 14.20
C SER A 89 24.71 23.46 14.44
N SER A 90 24.56 22.37 15.20
CA SER A 90 25.66 21.41 15.46
C SER A 90 26.03 20.58 14.23
N ILE A 91 25.08 20.22 13.37
CA ILE A 91 25.38 19.55 12.10
C ILE A 91 26.12 20.51 11.15
N LEU A 92 25.67 21.76 11.09
CA LEU A 92 26.27 22.77 10.21
C LEU A 92 27.66 23.23 10.66
N SER A 93 28.02 23.07 11.94
CA SER A 93 29.35 23.39 12.46
C SER A 93 30.41 22.33 12.16
N VAL A 94 30.02 21.16 11.61
CA VAL A 94 30.96 20.12 11.17
C VAL A 94 31.86 20.70 10.06
N PRO A 95 33.19 20.76 10.26
CA PRO A 95 34.09 21.32 9.27
C PRO A 95 34.17 20.40 8.06
N MET A 96 33.91 20.97 6.88
CA MET A 96 34.04 20.29 5.60
C MET A 96 34.65 21.21 4.55
N GLU A 97 35.61 20.69 3.79
CA GLU A 97 36.27 21.41 2.68
C GLU A 97 35.50 21.23 1.36
N ASP A 98 34.18 21.39 1.40
CA ASP A 98 33.30 21.21 0.23
C ASP A 98 32.85 22.54 -0.41
N GLY A 99 33.24 23.67 0.18
CA GLY A 99 32.90 25.01 -0.29
C GLY A 99 31.42 25.39 -0.17
N VAL A 100 30.61 24.58 0.53
CA VAL A 100 29.18 24.83 0.72
C VAL A 100 28.93 25.48 2.08
N GLU A 101 28.31 26.65 2.05
CA GLU A 101 27.85 27.36 3.24
C GLU A 101 26.35 27.17 3.40
N PHE A 102 25.89 26.91 4.63
CA PHE A 102 24.48 26.76 4.96
C PHE A 102 24.01 27.92 5.83
N GLN A 103 22.85 28.49 5.50
CA GLN A 103 22.19 29.49 6.31
C GLN A 103 20.75 29.09 6.60
N VAL A 104 20.41 28.93 7.88
CA VAL A 104 19.04 28.73 8.31
C VAL A 104 18.25 30.03 8.13
N LYS A 105 17.11 29.96 7.44
CA LYS A 105 16.24 31.11 7.16
C LYS A 105 14.98 31.12 8.01
N ARG A 106 14.42 29.95 8.27
CA ARG A 106 13.16 29.80 9.00
C ARG A 106 13.02 28.40 9.57
N LEU A 107 12.51 28.30 10.79
CA LEU A 107 11.98 27.06 11.36
C LEU A 107 10.48 27.25 11.58
N LEU A 108 9.69 26.27 11.17
CA LEU A 108 8.25 26.26 11.38
C LEU A 108 7.85 24.92 11.96
N GLU A 109 7.06 24.94 13.03
CA GLU A 109 6.36 23.74 13.47
C GLU A 109 5.41 23.28 12.36
N ILE A 110 5.47 21.98 12.08
CA ILE A 110 4.56 21.29 11.19
C ILE A 110 3.92 20.17 11.99
N MET A 111 2.62 19.96 11.76
CA MET A 111 1.96 18.75 12.22
C MET A 111 1.91 17.80 11.03
N GLU A 112 2.57 16.65 11.14
CA GLU A 112 2.27 15.55 10.22
C GLU A 112 0.81 15.12 10.44
N GLU A 113 0.20 14.55 9.41
CA GLU A 113 -1.25 14.24 9.34
C GLU A 113 -1.77 13.33 10.46
N ALA A 114 -0.89 12.83 11.34
CA ALA A 114 -1.20 12.18 12.60
C ALA A 114 -0.22 12.62 13.72
N GLU A 115 -0.73 13.45 14.64
CA GLU A 115 -0.36 13.56 16.06
C GLU A 115 1.04 13.99 16.55
N TYR A 116 2.10 14.07 15.72
CA TYR A 116 3.43 14.48 16.23
C TYR A 116 3.91 15.85 15.72
N PRO A 117 4.55 16.64 16.59
CA PRO A 117 5.24 17.85 16.18
C PRO A 117 6.45 17.46 15.33
N GLY A 118 6.49 17.99 14.13
CA GLY A 118 7.69 18.08 13.31
C GLY A 118 8.12 19.54 13.20
N VAL A 119 9.33 19.76 12.70
CA VAL A 119 9.83 21.09 12.36
C VAL A 119 10.33 21.07 10.93
N ARG A 120 9.78 21.98 10.12
CA ARG A 120 10.29 22.28 8.80
C ARG A 120 11.37 23.35 8.90
N VAL A 121 12.58 22.96 8.55
CA VAL A 121 13.75 23.83 8.46
C VAL A 121 13.89 24.30 7.02
N SER A 122 13.73 25.60 6.79
CA SER A 122 14.02 26.25 5.51
C SER A 122 15.41 26.87 5.57
N MET A 123 16.28 26.46 4.66
CA MET A 123 17.66 26.92 4.57
C MET A 123 17.99 27.42 3.17
N GLU A 124 19.07 28.19 3.09
CA GLU A 124 19.71 28.55 1.83
C GLU A 124 21.15 28.07 1.87
N THR A 125 21.58 27.41 0.80
CA THR A 125 22.97 27.00 0.62
C THR A 125 23.65 27.94 -0.36
N THR A 126 24.90 28.27 -0.12
CA THR A 126 25.74 29.06 -1.02
C THR A 126 26.97 28.25 -1.41
N PHE A 127 27.21 28.12 -2.72
CA PHE A 127 28.41 27.49 -3.27
C PHE A 127 28.94 28.35 -4.42
N ASP A 128 30.14 28.93 -4.25
CA ASP A 128 30.79 29.83 -5.22
C ASP A 128 29.80 30.88 -5.79
N GLY A 129 29.14 31.58 -4.86
CA GLY A 129 28.15 32.64 -5.14
C GLY A 129 26.76 32.15 -5.58
N VAL A 130 26.57 30.86 -5.84
CA VAL A 130 25.27 30.32 -6.27
C VAL A 130 24.44 29.92 -5.06
N ARG A 131 23.24 30.52 -4.95
CA ARG A 131 22.28 30.25 -3.87
C ARG A 131 21.27 29.19 -4.26
N THR A 132 21.10 28.17 -3.42
CA THR A 132 20.12 27.10 -3.63
C THR A 132 19.27 26.91 -2.37
N PRO A 133 17.93 27.08 -2.43
CA PRO A 133 17.07 26.84 -1.29
C PRO A 133 16.95 25.34 -0.98
N LEU A 134 16.89 25.00 0.30
CA LEU A 134 16.80 23.64 0.80
C LEU A 134 15.73 23.58 1.91
N LYS A 135 14.95 22.49 1.93
CA LYS A 135 13.95 22.23 2.97
C LYS A 135 14.21 20.88 3.59
N ILE A 136 14.12 20.83 4.91
CA ILE A 136 14.25 19.61 5.70
C ILE A 136 13.06 19.54 6.63
N ASP A 137 12.35 18.41 6.61
CA ASP A 137 11.30 18.11 7.56
C ASP A 137 11.84 17.10 8.57
N ILE A 138 11.90 17.53 9.82
CA ILE A 138 12.37 16.72 10.94
C ILE A 138 11.18 16.36 11.81
N SER A 139 11.03 15.07 12.08
CA SER A 139 9.95 14.50 12.91
C SER A 139 10.54 13.64 14.03
N THR A 140 9.69 13.15 14.94
CA THR A 140 10.07 12.20 16.00
C THR A 140 8.91 11.26 16.31
N GLY A 141 9.21 10.16 17.00
CA GLY A 141 8.21 9.21 17.48
C GLY A 141 7.72 8.24 16.42
N ASP A 142 8.39 8.17 15.27
CA ASP A 142 8.07 7.21 14.21
C ASP A 142 8.30 5.77 14.66
N VAL A 143 7.46 4.87 14.16
CA VAL A 143 7.53 3.44 14.47
C VAL A 143 8.20 2.71 13.30
N ILE A 144 9.45 2.32 13.49
CA ILE A 144 10.26 1.62 12.49
C ILE A 144 10.31 0.14 12.84
N THR A 145 9.87 -0.72 11.93
CA THR A 145 9.68 -2.15 12.20
C THR A 145 10.51 -3.02 11.25
N PRO A 146 11.42 -3.88 11.76
CA PRO A 146 11.75 -4.08 13.17
C PRO A 146 12.66 -3.00 13.75
N ARG A 147 13.44 -2.30 12.91
CA ARG A 147 14.37 -1.22 13.28
C ARG A 147 14.91 -0.52 12.03
N GLU A 148 15.53 0.62 12.25
CA GLU A 148 16.34 1.35 11.27
C GLU A 148 17.52 0.51 10.75
N VAL A 149 17.95 0.81 9.52
CA VAL A 149 19.07 0.12 8.85
C VAL A 149 20.14 1.13 8.45
N ARG A 150 21.38 0.65 8.40
CA ARG A 150 22.48 1.40 7.78
C ARG A 150 22.30 1.37 6.26
N TYR A 151 22.24 2.55 5.66
CA TYR A 151 22.09 2.74 4.23
C TYR A 151 23.36 3.37 3.67
N SER A 152 24.01 2.66 2.75
CA SER A 152 25.14 3.14 1.96
C SER A 152 24.63 4.08 0.87
N PHE A 153 24.58 5.37 1.16
CA PHE A 153 24.12 6.40 0.25
C PHE A 153 25.22 6.77 -0.76
N LYS A 154 25.02 6.40 -2.03
CA LYS A 154 25.95 6.72 -3.12
C LYS A 154 25.84 8.20 -3.51
N LEU A 155 26.96 8.92 -3.53
CA LEU A 155 27.01 10.32 -3.92
C LEU A 155 26.89 10.47 -5.44
N MET A 156 26.17 11.50 -5.90
CA MET A 156 25.85 11.67 -7.32
C MET A 156 27.06 12.03 -8.19
N LEU A 157 27.96 12.86 -7.67
CA LEU A 157 29.11 13.41 -8.41
C LEU A 157 30.46 12.83 -7.98
N GLU A 158 30.47 11.89 -7.05
CA GLU A 158 31.68 11.28 -6.49
C GLU A 158 31.57 9.75 -6.52
N ASP A 159 32.68 9.06 -6.77
CA ASP A 159 32.71 7.60 -6.75
C ASP A 159 32.95 7.05 -5.34
N ARG A 160 32.06 7.44 -4.41
CA ARG A 160 32.05 6.97 -3.01
C ARG A 160 30.64 7.00 -2.45
N SER A 161 30.48 6.38 -1.29
CA SER A 161 29.22 6.38 -0.52
C SER A 161 29.45 6.89 0.90
N ILE A 162 28.38 7.36 1.53
CA ILE A 162 28.33 7.72 2.95
C ILE A 162 27.33 6.81 3.67
N GLU A 163 27.57 6.53 4.95
CA GLU A 163 26.69 5.71 5.77
C GLU A 163 25.73 6.60 6.57
N VAL A 164 24.43 6.40 6.38
CA VAL A 164 23.37 7.08 7.16
C VAL A 164 22.38 6.05 7.70
N TRP A 165 21.71 6.35 8.80
CA TRP A 165 20.56 5.56 9.21
C TRP A 165 19.36 5.90 8.33
N ALA A 166 18.57 4.88 8.00
CA ALA A 166 17.37 5.05 7.20
C ALA A 166 16.28 4.06 7.63
N TYR A 167 15.05 4.30 7.17
CA TYR A 167 14.00 3.29 7.26
C TYR A 167 14.39 2.04 6.49
N ASN A 168 14.03 0.87 7.02
CA ASN A 168 14.04 -0.34 6.23
C ASN A 168 12.93 -0.29 5.16
N LEU A 169 13.07 -1.15 4.16
CA LEU A 169 12.17 -1.19 3.03
C LEU A 169 10.71 -1.45 3.44
N GLU A 170 10.49 -2.34 4.42
CA GLU A 170 9.16 -2.67 4.91
C GLU A 170 8.45 -1.49 5.57
N THR A 171 9.15 -0.68 6.38
CA THR A 171 8.56 0.52 6.99
C THR A 171 8.22 1.56 5.92
N VAL A 172 9.09 1.76 4.92
CA VAL A 172 8.82 2.67 3.79
C VAL A 172 7.55 2.25 3.04
N LEU A 173 7.41 0.96 2.73
CA LEU A 173 6.22 0.44 2.04
C LEU A 173 4.98 0.51 2.93
N ALA A 174 5.11 0.21 4.22
CA ALA A 174 4.02 0.26 5.18
C ALA A 174 3.40 1.66 5.25
N GLU A 175 4.20 2.73 5.35
CA GLU A 175 3.68 4.11 5.37
C GLU A 175 2.93 4.48 4.08
N LYS A 176 3.44 4.04 2.93
CA LYS A 176 2.82 4.32 1.63
C LYS A 176 1.52 3.54 1.44
N LEU A 177 1.52 2.26 1.78
CA LEU A 177 0.32 1.42 1.73
C LEU A 177 -0.75 1.93 2.67
N GLU A 178 -0.37 2.28 3.91
CA GLU A 178 -1.25 2.90 4.89
C GLU A 178 -1.88 4.17 4.31
N THR A 179 -1.06 5.09 3.80
CA THR A 179 -1.54 6.36 3.22
C THR A 179 -2.50 6.13 2.05
N VAL A 180 -2.17 5.16 1.18
CA VAL A 180 -3.00 4.82 0.02
C VAL A 180 -4.36 4.27 0.44
N ILE A 181 -4.38 3.37 1.43
CA ILE A 181 -5.60 2.71 1.91
C ILE A 181 -6.45 3.67 2.73
N SER A 182 -5.85 4.45 3.64
CA SER A 182 -6.58 5.34 4.54
C SER A 182 -7.25 6.51 3.81
N ARG A 183 -6.61 7.06 2.78
CA ARG A 183 -7.17 8.14 1.95
C ARG A 183 -8.25 7.66 0.98
N ASN A 184 -8.18 6.42 0.52
CA ASN A 184 -9.18 5.80 -0.36
C ASN A 184 -9.60 6.74 -1.52
N VAL A 185 -10.86 7.19 -1.58
CA VAL A 185 -11.39 8.02 -2.67
C VAL A 185 -10.89 9.47 -2.68
N THR A 186 -10.30 9.97 -1.58
CA THR A 186 -9.72 11.32 -1.50
C THR A 186 -8.22 11.33 -1.81
N ASN A 187 -7.67 10.20 -2.25
CA ASN A 187 -6.24 10.06 -2.50
C ASN A 187 -5.80 10.86 -3.75
N THR A 188 -4.98 11.88 -3.53
CA THR A 188 -4.31 12.68 -4.55
C THR A 188 -2.81 12.38 -4.66
N ARG A 189 -2.28 11.47 -3.85
CA ARG A 189 -0.86 11.11 -3.78
C ARG A 189 -0.50 10.01 -4.77
N MET A 190 -0.64 10.29 -6.06
CA MET A 190 -0.30 9.34 -7.14
C MET A 190 1.15 8.83 -7.09
N ARG A 191 2.07 9.60 -6.49
CA ARG A 191 3.47 9.18 -6.29
C ARG A 191 3.60 7.97 -5.38
N ASP A 192 2.76 7.82 -4.37
CA ASP A 192 2.85 6.67 -3.46
C ASP A 192 2.56 5.36 -4.19
N PHE A 193 1.61 5.34 -5.14
CA PHE A 193 1.38 4.17 -5.99
C PHE A 193 2.60 3.80 -6.83
N TYR A 194 3.24 4.81 -7.42
CA TYR A 194 4.45 4.60 -8.22
C TYR A 194 5.62 4.10 -7.37
N ASP A 195 5.81 4.70 -6.19
CA ASP A 195 6.84 4.30 -5.22
C ASP A 195 6.63 2.85 -4.74
N ILE A 196 5.40 2.46 -4.41
CA ILE A 196 5.08 1.06 -4.06
C ILE A 196 5.43 0.13 -5.22
N HIS A 197 4.97 0.46 -6.43
CA HIS A 197 5.19 -0.39 -7.61
C HIS A 197 6.67 -0.60 -7.92
N ILE A 198 7.45 0.48 -7.97
CA ILE A 198 8.86 0.41 -8.34
C ILE A 198 9.73 -0.22 -7.24
N LEU A 199 9.43 0.04 -5.96
CA LEU A 199 10.11 -0.63 -4.85
C LEU A 199 9.83 -2.13 -4.85
N GLN A 200 8.58 -2.52 -5.11
CA GLN A 200 8.23 -3.94 -5.23
C GLN A 200 8.90 -4.58 -6.46
N GLN A 201 8.98 -3.87 -7.59
CA GLN A 201 9.61 -4.40 -8.79
C GLN A 201 11.12 -4.62 -8.63
N LEU A 202 11.83 -3.69 -7.97
CA LEU A 202 13.28 -3.77 -7.83
C LEU A 202 13.75 -4.56 -6.61
N HIS A 203 13.01 -4.46 -5.51
CA HIS A 203 13.43 -5.00 -4.20
C HIS A 203 12.45 -6.03 -3.63
N GLY A 204 11.44 -6.43 -4.39
CA GLY A 204 10.38 -7.34 -3.93
C GLY A 204 10.88 -8.69 -3.44
N GLU A 205 11.98 -9.21 -4.00
CA GLU A 205 12.59 -10.48 -3.57
C GLU A 205 13.23 -10.39 -2.17
N SER A 206 13.64 -9.19 -1.76
CA SER A 206 14.23 -8.96 -0.43
C SER A 206 13.18 -8.71 0.67
N LEU A 207 11.91 -8.52 0.29
CA LEU A 207 10.84 -8.21 1.23
C LEU A 207 10.45 -9.40 2.07
N SER A 208 10.46 -9.21 3.39
CA SER A 208 9.81 -10.15 4.29
C SER A 208 8.33 -9.82 4.42
N ALA A 209 7.48 -10.72 3.92
CA ALA A 209 6.02 -10.56 4.02
C ALA A 209 5.52 -10.48 5.47
N SER A 210 6.17 -11.17 6.42
CA SER A 210 5.82 -11.06 7.83
C SER A 210 6.19 -9.69 8.39
N VAL A 211 7.40 -9.21 8.12
CA VAL A 211 7.87 -7.91 8.60
C VAL A 211 7.05 -6.77 7.99
N LEU A 212 6.72 -6.82 6.71
CA LEU A 212 5.88 -5.82 6.06
C LEU A 212 4.49 -5.74 6.70
N ARG A 213 3.90 -6.90 7.01
CA ARG A 213 2.59 -6.97 7.67
C ARG A 213 2.64 -6.41 9.08
N ASP A 214 3.70 -6.71 9.83
CA ASP A 214 3.90 -6.21 11.18
C ASP A 214 4.18 -4.69 11.18
N ALA A 215 4.99 -4.21 10.22
CA ALA A 215 5.24 -2.79 9.98
C ALA A 215 3.95 -2.04 9.63
N LEU A 216 3.14 -2.56 8.71
CA LEU A 216 1.86 -1.96 8.34
C LEU A 216 0.89 -1.89 9.52
N ALA A 217 0.80 -2.95 10.35
CA ALA A 217 -0.01 -2.94 11.55
C ALA A 217 0.48 -1.91 12.57
N ALA A 218 1.80 -1.79 12.76
CA ALA A 218 2.40 -0.82 13.65
C ALA A 218 2.14 0.62 13.19
N THR A 219 2.35 0.92 11.90
CA THR A 219 2.06 2.23 11.30
C THR A 219 0.58 2.59 11.38
N ALA A 220 -0.32 1.65 11.06
CA ALA A 220 -1.76 1.89 11.11
C ALA A 220 -2.28 2.09 12.54
N THR A 221 -1.73 1.35 13.51
CA THR A 221 -2.03 1.56 14.93
C THR A 221 -1.59 2.95 15.36
N LYS A 222 -0.36 3.33 14.99
CA LYS A 222 0.21 4.64 15.28
C LYS A 222 -0.60 5.79 14.69
N ARG A 223 -1.18 5.62 13.49
CA ARG A 223 -1.97 6.64 12.79
C ARG A 223 -3.47 6.57 13.07
N GLY A 224 -3.92 5.65 13.94
CA GLY A 224 -5.35 5.45 14.22
C GLY A 224 -6.17 4.94 13.02
N THR A 225 -5.51 4.32 12.03
CA THR A 225 -6.13 3.84 10.78
C THR A 225 -6.25 2.31 10.71
N LEU A 226 -6.04 1.61 11.83
CA LEU A 226 -6.06 0.15 11.88
C LEU A 226 -7.39 -0.46 11.40
N GLU A 227 -8.52 0.16 11.71
CA GLU A 227 -9.83 -0.32 11.23
C GLU A 227 -9.99 -0.10 9.71
N GLN A 228 -9.52 1.02 9.17
CA GLN A 228 -9.49 1.29 7.73
C GLN A 228 -8.59 0.27 7.01
N MET A 229 -7.47 -0.14 7.61
CA MET A 229 -6.62 -1.20 7.05
C MET A 229 -7.34 -2.56 7.02
N LYS A 230 -8.01 -2.94 8.11
CA LYS A 230 -8.81 -4.18 8.17
C LYS A 230 -9.94 -4.17 7.14
N ASP A 231 -10.58 -3.02 6.95
CA ASP A 231 -11.60 -2.82 5.91
C ASP A 231 -10.99 -2.96 4.51
N GLY A 232 -9.84 -2.35 4.25
CA GLY A 232 -9.09 -2.46 2.99
C GLY A 232 -8.70 -3.91 2.66
N GLU A 233 -8.15 -4.64 3.62
CA GLU A 233 -7.82 -6.06 3.47
C GLU A 233 -9.05 -6.91 3.13
N LEU A 234 -10.16 -6.66 3.82
CA LEU A 234 -11.42 -7.34 3.55
C LEU A 234 -11.97 -7.04 2.16
N ILE A 235 -11.92 -5.77 1.70
CA ILE A 235 -12.29 -5.41 0.32
C ILE A 235 -11.45 -6.22 -0.66
N GLY A 236 -10.13 -6.29 -0.45
CA GLY A 236 -9.21 -7.06 -1.29
C GLY A 236 -9.59 -8.53 -1.37
N LYS A 237 -9.86 -9.18 -0.22
CA LYS A 237 -10.31 -10.58 -0.16
C LYS A 237 -11.63 -10.80 -0.91
N VAL A 238 -12.60 -9.91 -0.73
CA VAL A 238 -13.89 -9.98 -1.44
C VAL A 238 -13.69 -9.86 -2.95
N HIS A 239 -12.91 -8.87 -3.40
CA HIS A 239 -12.67 -8.66 -4.83
C HIS A 239 -11.89 -9.82 -5.47
N SER A 240 -10.89 -10.37 -4.76
CA SER A 240 -10.13 -11.54 -5.21
C SER A 240 -11.03 -12.78 -5.34
N SER A 241 -11.86 -13.07 -4.32
CA SER A 241 -12.82 -14.18 -4.39
C SER A 241 -13.82 -14.01 -5.54
N MET A 242 -14.40 -12.81 -5.70
CA MET A 242 -15.28 -12.49 -6.83
C MET A 242 -14.58 -12.73 -8.18
N TYR A 243 -13.36 -12.24 -8.35
CA TYR A 243 -12.56 -12.43 -9.56
C TYR A 243 -12.34 -13.92 -9.84
N HIS A 244 -11.83 -14.69 -8.87
CA HIS A 244 -11.53 -16.11 -9.06
C HIS A 244 -12.78 -16.94 -9.37
N GLN A 245 -13.91 -16.67 -8.69
CA GLN A 245 -15.17 -17.34 -9.00
C GLN A 245 -15.65 -17.02 -10.42
N CYS A 246 -15.63 -15.74 -10.82
CA CYS A 246 -15.99 -15.36 -12.19
C CYS A 246 -15.08 -16.04 -13.23
N GLN A 247 -13.76 -16.06 -13.01
CA GLN A 247 -12.82 -16.70 -13.93
C GLN A 247 -13.01 -18.21 -14.05
N ASN A 248 -13.31 -18.89 -12.94
CA ASN A 248 -13.37 -20.36 -12.90
C ASN A 248 -14.72 -20.93 -13.37
N ARG A 249 -15.83 -20.26 -13.06
CA ARG A 249 -17.19 -20.78 -13.34
C ARG A 249 -18.11 -19.79 -14.06
N GLY A 250 -17.64 -18.58 -14.34
CA GLY A 250 -18.40 -17.56 -15.06
C GLY A 250 -19.38 -16.75 -14.19
N TYR A 251 -19.41 -16.99 -12.88
CA TYR A 251 -20.23 -16.20 -11.95
C TYR A 251 -19.65 -16.24 -10.53
N ALA A 252 -19.99 -15.24 -9.72
CA ALA A 252 -19.72 -15.19 -8.29
C ALA A 252 -21.03 -15.23 -7.50
N ALA A 253 -21.05 -15.94 -6.38
CA ALA A 253 -22.22 -16.10 -5.53
C ALA A 253 -21.90 -15.63 -4.11
N PRO A 254 -22.78 -14.84 -3.47
CA PRO A 254 -22.48 -14.26 -2.16
C PRO A 254 -22.07 -15.28 -1.09
N VAL A 255 -22.76 -16.42 -1.02
CA VAL A 255 -22.42 -17.47 -0.03
C VAL A 255 -21.05 -18.07 -0.24
N ASP A 256 -20.62 -18.23 -1.49
CA ASP A 256 -19.30 -18.78 -1.81
C ASP A 256 -18.22 -17.75 -1.50
N VAL A 257 -18.47 -16.48 -1.81
CA VAL A 257 -17.53 -15.39 -1.43
C VAL A 257 -17.37 -15.33 0.09
N LEU A 258 -18.47 -15.45 0.85
CA LEU A 258 -18.41 -15.49 2.31
C LEU A 258 -17.63 -16.71 2.84
N MET A 259 -17.73 -17.86 2.16
CA MET A 259 -16.93 -19.04 2.50
C MET A 259 -15.45 -18.84 2.18
N ASP A 260 -15.13 -18.34 0.97
CA ASP A 260 -13.76 -18.11 0.51
C ASP A 260 -12.99 -17.15 1.43
N ILE A 261 -13.66 -16.09 1.93
CA ILE A 261 -13.04 -15.10 2.83
C ILE A 261 -13.09 -15.51 4.31
N GLY A 262 -13.60 -16.72 4.62
CA GLY A 262 -13.64 -17.27 5.98
C GLY A 262 -14.74 -16.71 6.90
N VAL A 263 -15.67 -15.92 6.36
CA VAL A 263 -16.79 -15.34 7.12
C VAL A 263 -17.90 -16.36 7.37
N LEU A 264 -18.04 -17.33 6.47
CA LEU A 264 -19.01 -18.42 6.58
C LEU A 264 -18.28 -19.78 6.61
N PRO A 265 -18.18 -20.44 7.76
CA PRO A 265 -17.58 -21.77 7.83
C PRO A 265 -18.38 -22.78 7.00
N LYS A 266 -17.69 -23.62 6.21
CA LYS A 266 -18.32 -24.61 5.31
C LYS A 266 -19.32 -25.52 6.04
N GLN A 267 -18.97 -26.01 7.23
CA GLN A 267 -19.87 -26.85 8.02
C GLN A 267 -21.17 -26.13 8.40
N LYS A 268 -21.08 -24.84 8.73
CA LYS A 268 -22.23 -24.01 9.10
C LYS A 268 -23.11 -23.69 7.89
N TYR A 269 -22.51 -23.48 6.72
CA TYR A 269 -23.25 -23.39 5.48
C TYR A 269 -24.04 -24.68 5.21
N GLU A 270 -23.42 -25.86 5.35
CA GLU A 270 -24.10 -27.14 5.17
C GLU A 270 -25.24 -27.34 6.17
N ASP A 271 -25.03 -27.00 7.45
CA ASP A 271 -26.09 -27.06 8.46
C ASP A 271 -27.29 -26.18 8.07
N TRP A 272 -27.03 -24.97 7.55
CA TRP A 272 -28.07 -24.12 6.99
C TRP A 272 -28.73 -24.74 5.74
N ARG A 273 -27.96 -25.32 4.82
CA ARG A 273 -28.50 -26.00 3.63
C ARG A 273 -29.40 -27.18 3.99
N PHE A 274 -29.08 -27.92 5.04
CA PHE A 274 -29.91 -29.01 5.57
C PHE A 274 -31.05 -28.54 6.49
N GLY A 275 -31.20 -27.23 6.72
CA GLY A 275 -32.27 -26.65 7.54
C GLY A 275 -32.10 -26.86 9.04
N ARG A 276 -30.88 -27.17 9.50
CA ARG A 276 -30.54 -27.25 10.93
C ARG A 276 -30.37 -25.87 11.56
N VAL A 277 -30.14 -24.86 10.73
CA VAL A 277 -30.01 -23.46 11.12
C VAL A 277 -31.14 -22.68 10.42
N PRO A 278 -31.92 -21.86 11.17
CA PRO A 278 -33.10 -21.20 10.61
C PRO A 278 -32.77 -20.07 9.61
N TYR A 279 -31.60 -19.44 9.70
CA TYR A 279 -31.15 -18.40 8.78
C TYR A 279 -29.61 -18.29 8.74
N LEU A 280 -29.04 -17.92 7.58
CA LEU A 280 -27.60 -17.94 7.33
C LEU A 280 -26.80 -16.94 8.18
N GLU A 281 -27.28 -15.71 8.35
CA GLU A 281 -26.57 -14.65 9.06
C GLU A 281 -26.22 -15.02 10.51
N GLY A 282 -27.03 -15.88 11.14
CA GLY A 282 -26.83 -16.31 12.53
C GLY A 282 -25.64 -17.25 12.72
N VAL A 283 -25.00 -17.72 11.64
CA VAL A 283 -23.84 -18.60 11.68
C VAL A 283 -22.59 -18.03 11.00
N CYS A 284 -22.67 -16.77 10.54
CA CYS A 284 -21.50 -16.02 10.09
C CYS A 284 -20.64 -15.60 11.30
N THR A 285 -19.32 -15.51 11.11
CA THR A 285 -18.35 -15.18 12.19
C THR A 285 -18.23 -13.69 12.49
N VAL A 286 -18.90 -12.83 11.71
CA VAL A 286 -18.85 -11.37 11.83
C VAL A 286 -20.24 -10.78 12.09
N ASN A 287 -20.29 -9.56 12.61
CA ASN A 287 -21.55 -8.86 12.88
C ASN A 287 -22.29 -8.41 11.59
N LEU A 288 -23.56 -8.02 11.74
CA LEU A 288 -24.43 -7.63 10.63
C LEU A 288 -23.94 -6.38 9.87
N HIS A 289 -23.26 -5.45 10.55
CA HIS A 289 -22.67 -4.28 9.91
C HIS A 289 -21.57 -4.69 8.92
N LYS A 290 -20.68 -5.61 9.35
CA LYS A 290 -19.60 -6.14 8.51
C LYS A 290 -20.13 -7.01 7.37
N LEU A 291 -21.17 -7.82 7.59
CA LEU A 291 -21.86 -8.54 6.51
C LEU A 291 -22.45 -7.57 5.48
N SER A 292 -23.14 -6.53 5.93
CA SER A 292 -23.70 -5.50 5.06
C SER A 292 -22.61 -4.79 4.24
N PHE A 293 -21.46 -4.51 4.86
CA PHE A 293 -20.28 -3.97 4.19
C PHE A 293 -19.76 -4.92 3.11
N ILE A 294 -19.55 -6.20 3.42
CA ILE A 294 -19.08 -7.22 2.47
C ILE A 294 -20.02 -7.31 1.26
N MET A 295 -21.33 -7.42 1.51
CA MET A 295 -22.34 -7.48 0.45
C MET A 295 -22.33 -6.23 -0.44
N ARG A 296 -22.06 -5.05 0.13
CA ARG A 296 -21.87 -3.82 -0.65
C ARG A 296 -20.63 -3.91 -1.54
N GLN A 297 -19.51 -4.41 -1.05
CA GLN A 297 -18.28 -4.52 -1.85
C GLN A 297 -18.43 -5.50 -3.01
N MET A 298 -19.16 -6.61 -2.84
CA MET A 298 -19.48 -7.50 -3.97
C MET A 298 -20.23 -6.76 -5.08
N ARG A 299 -21.20 -5.90 -4.73
CA ARG A 299 -21.94 -5.08 -5.70
C ARG A 299 -21.06 -4.03 -6.38
N VAL A 300 -20.20 -3.35 -5.62
CA VAL A 300 -19.23 -2.39 -6.16
C VAL A 300 -18.30 -3.06 -7.17
N TYR A 301 -17.77 -4.24 -6.84
CA TYR A 301 -16.95 -5.03 -7.76
C TYR A 301 -17.72 -5.43 -9.02
N ALA A 302 -18.96 -5.92 -8.85
CA ALA A 302 -19.82 -6.33 -9.95
C ALA A 302 -20.12 -5.18 -10.92
N GLU A 303 -20.42 -3.99 -10.39
CA GLU A 303 -20.65 -2.79 -11.19
C GLU A 303 -19.40 -2.38 -11.97
N LYS A 304 -18.25 -2.26 -11.28
CA LYS A 304 -16.96 -1.90 -11.91
C LYS A 304 -16.53 -2.90 -12.98
N SER A 305 -16.87 -4.17 -12.81
CA SER A 305 -16.48 -5.26 -13.72
C SER A 305 -17.56 -5.57 -14.77
N GLY A 306 -18.69 -4.85 -14.78
CA GLY A 306 -19.79 -5.06 -15.73
C GLY A 306 -20.51 -6.41 -15.59
N LEU A 307 -20.54 -7.00 -14.38
CA LEU A 307 -21.22 -8.26 -14.11
C LEU A 307 -22.73 -8.07 -14.05
N LYS A 308 -23.49 -9.04 -14.57
CA LYS A 308 -24.96 -9.00 -14.58
C LYS A 308 -25.54 -9.69 -13.35
N PRO A 309 -26.46 -9.05 -12.61
CA PRO A 309 -27.16 -9.73 -11.52
C PRO A 309 -28.07 -10.84 -12.07
N SER A 310 -28.08 -11.99 -11.40
CA SER A 310 -28.95 -13.12 -11.70
C SER A 310 -29.49 -13.70 -10.40
N PHE A 311 -30.81 -13.78 -10.29
CA PHE A 311 -31.45 -14.30 -9.08
C PHE A 311 -31.34 -15.82 -9.00
N CYS A 312 -30.85 -16.34 -7.88
CA CYS A 312 -30.74 -17.75 -7.59
C CYS A 312 -31.59 -18.12 -6.37
N TYR A 313 -32.49 -19.09 -6.54
CA TYR A 313 -33.37 -19.52 -5.45
C TYR A 313 -32.75 -20.68 -4.65
N TYR A 314 -32.52 -20.46 -3.35
CA TYR A 314 -31.90 -21.44 -2.45
C TYR A 314 -32.95 -22.31 -1.75
N LYS A 315 -32.86 -23.63 -2.00
CA LYS A 315 -33.75 -24.66 -1.45
C LYS A 315 -33.03 -25.53 -0.43
N GLN A 316 -33.73 -26.00 0.60
CA GLN A 316 -33.19 -26.95 1.56
C GLN A 316 -32.77 -28.27 0.88
N TRP A 317 -31.64 -28.83 1.32
CA TRP A 317 -31.13 -30.14 0.94
C TRP A 317 -31.71 -31.25 1.82
N GLY A 318 -31.70 -32.48 1.30
CA GLY A 318 -32.08 -33.67 2.08
C GLY A 318 -33.58 -33.84 2.38
N VAL A 319 -34.45 -33.03 1.77
CA VAL A 319 -35.90 -33.09 2.00
C VAL A 319 -36.50 -34.39 1.43
N LYS A 320 -37.23 -35.13 2.28
CA LYS A 320 -37.90 -36.40 1.94
C LYS A 320 -39.36 -36.18 1.52
N LYS A 321 -39.91 -37.12 0.76
CA LYS A 321 -41.32 -37.12 0.37
C LYS A 321 -42.21 -37.41 1.59
N LYS A 322 -43.40 -36.80 1.64
CA LYS A 322 -44.42 -37.15 2.64
C LYS A 322 -44.94 -38.55 2.31
N ASN A 323 -44.73 -39.52 3.20
CA ASN A 323 -45.14 -40.92 3.04
C ASN A 323 -44.57 -41.64 1.78
N GLY A 324 -43.44 -41.20 1.25
CA GLY A 324 -42.78 -41.84 0.10
C GLY A 324 -43.43 -41.60 -1.28
N GLN A 325 -44.64 -41.05 -1.33
CA GLN A 325 -45.39 -40.76 -2.56
C GLN A 325 -45.43 -39.24 -2.86
N GLY A 326 -45.54 -38.86 -4.13
CA GLY A 326 -45.60 -37.46 -4.58
C GLY A 326 -44.26 -36.77 -4.84
N HIS A 327 -44.31 -35.46 -5.09
CA HIS A 327 -43.12 -34.62 -5.29
C HIS A 327 -42.47 -34.23 -3.96
N LYS A 328 -41.13 -34.08 -3.97
CA LYS A 328 -40.39 -33.58 -2.80
C LYS A 328 -40.83 -32.14 -2.52
N PRO A 329 -41.19 -31.78 -1.27
CA PRO A 329 -41.51 -30.41 -0.95
C PRO A 329 -40.29 -29.51 -1.18
N VAL A 330 -40.54 -28.32 -1.73
CA VAL A 330 -39.52 -27.28 -1.90
C VAL A 330 -39.60 -26.36 -0.70
N ILE A 331 -38.61 -26.45 0.18
CA ILE A 331 -38.52 -25.59 1.35
C ILE A 331 -37.54 -24.45 1.04
N PRO A 332 -37.99 -23.19 0.95
CA PRO A 332 -37.08 -22.05 0.82
C PRO A 332 -36.18 -21.94 2.04
N LEU A 333 -34.91 -21.58 1.80
CA LEU A 333 -34.03 -21.14 2.87
C LEU A 333 -34.13 -19.63 3.05
N ARG A 334 -33.90 -19.19 4.30
CA ARG A 334 -33.83 -17.78 4.68
C ARG A 334 -32.39 -17.38 4.96
N PHE A 335 -31.96 -16.21 4.51
CA PHE A 335 -30.62 -15.69 4.77
C PHE A 335 -30.57 -14.90 6.07
N SER A 336 -31.56 -14.06 6.33
CA SER A 336 -31.57 -13.11 7.44
C SER A 336 -32.59 -13.47 8.54
N LYS A 337 -32.38 -12.95 9.75
CA LYS A 337 -33.38 -13.09 10.83
C LYS A 337 -34.66 -12.30 10.53
N SER A 338 -34.52 -11.13 9.89
CA SER A 338 -35.64 -10.25 9.54
C SER A 338 -36.48 -10.78 8.39
N GLY A 339 -35.88 -11.53 7.46
CA GLY A 339 -36.54 -11.98 6.22
C GLY A 339 -36.96 -10.83 5.33
N ASP A 340 -36.28 -9.69 5.47
CA ASP A 340 -36.51 -8.53 4.63
C ASP A 340 -36.28 -8.92 3.14
N PRO A 341 -37.26 -8.71 2.25
CA PRO A 341 -37.16 -9.15 0.86
C PRO A 341 -35.94 -8.58 0.11
N ALA A 342 -35.46 -7.39 0.46
CA ALA A 342 -34.28 -6.80 -0.16
C ALA A 342 -33.00 -7.49 0.32
N ILE A 343 -32.88 -7.77 1.62
CA ILE A 343 -31.75 -8.51 2.18
C ILE A 343 -31.69 -9.93 1.60
N GLU A 344 -32.81 -10.64 1.59
CA GLU A 344 -32.91 -11.99 1.00
C GLU A 344 -32.51 -11.98 -0.48
N ARG A 345 -32.95 -10.97 -1.24
CA ARG A 345 -32.58 -10.80 -2.65
C ARG A 345 -31.09 -10.54 -2.81
N TRP A 346 -30.45 -9.74 -1.95
CA TRP A 346 -29.02 -9.48 -2.05
C TRP A 346 -28.19 -10.76 -1.91
N TYR A 347 -28.49 -11.60 -0.93
CA TYR A 347 -27.79 -12.89 -0.77
C TYR A 347 -28.11 -13.88 -1.91
N ALA A 348 -29.32 -13.85 -2.43
CA ALA A 348 -29.76 -14.70 -3.53
C ALA A 348 -29.25 -14.26 -4.92
N THR A 349 -28.67 -13.05 -5.05
CA THR A 349 -28.23 -12.53 -6.35
C THR A 349 -26.80 -12.98 -6.64
N HIS A 350 -26.64 -13.79 -7.68
CA HIS A 350 -25.34 -14.12 -8.26
C HIS A 350 -24.91 -13.04 -9.25
N PHE A 351 -23.62 -12.84 -9.42
CA PHE A 351 -23.04 -11.88 -10.35
C PHE A 351 -22.38 -12.62 -11.50
N VAL A 352 -22.95 -12.49 -12.70
CA VAL A 352 -22.64 -13.31 -13.86
C VAL A 352 -21.75 -12.56 -14.84
N ASP A 353 -20.63 -13.16 -15.21
CA ASP A 353 -19.81 -12.72 -16.34
C ASP A 353 -20.26 -13.44 -17.61
N SER A 354 -21.13 -12.80 -18.37
CA SER A 354 -21.67 -13.37 -19.60
C SER A 354 -20.59 -13.66 -20.65
N LYS A 355 -19.52 -12.85 -20.70
CA LYS A 355 -18.42 -13.04 -21.65
C LYS A 355 -17.62 -14.30 -21.28
N ARG A 356 -17.30 -14.43 -19.99
CA ARG A 356 -16.55 -15.59 -19.49
C ARG A 356 -17.34 -16.90 -19.59
N ILE A 357 -18.65 -16.88 -19.33
CA ILE A 357 -19.51 -18.07 -19.55
C ILE A 357 -19.43 -18.55 -21.00
N SER A 358 -19.50 -17.63 -21.97
CA SER A 358 -19.41 -18.00 -23.39
C SER A 358 -18.05 -18.63 -23.74
N GLN A 359 -16.96 -18.08 -23.20
CA GLN A 359 -15.60 -18.65 -23.36
C GLN A 359 -15.49 -20.05 -22.74
N LEU A 360 -15.97 -20.24 -21.50
CA LEU A 360 -15.93 -21.55 -20.86
C LEU A 360 -16.73 -22.62 -21.64
N LYS A 361 -17.82 -22.22 -22.29
CA LYS A 361 -18.60 -23.11 -23.17
C LYS A 361 -17.84 -23.47 -24.45
N SER A 362 -17.17 -22.51 -25.09
CA SER A 362 -16.35 -22.80 -26.29
C SER A 362 -15.17 -23.70 -25.95
N ASP A 363 -14.48 -23.44 -24.85
CA ASP A 363 -13.31 -24.23 -24.41
C ASP A 363 -13.69 -25.67 -24.09
N ARG A 364 -14.88 -25.87 -23.49
CA ARG A 364 -15.41 -27.20 -23.20
C ARG A 364 -15.80 -27.95 -24.48
N GLY A 365 -16.47 -27.28 -25.43
CA GLY A 365 -16.81 -27.86 -26.73
C GLY A 365 -15.57 -28.32 -27.52
N GLN A 366 -14.51 -27.52 -27.55
CA GLN A 366 -13.25 -27.88 -28.21
C GLN A 366 -12.52 -29.05 -27.55
N ARG A 367 -12.57 -29.16 -26.21
CA ARG A 367 -12.01 -30.32 -25.48
C ARG A 367 -12.80 -31.60 -25.73
N GLU A 368 -14.13 -31.51 -25.81
CA GLU A 368 -15.02 -32.64 -26.12
C GLU A 368 -14.84 -33.10 -27.58
N GLU A 369 -14.59 -32.19 -28.52
CA GLU A 369 -14.23 -32.53 -29.92
C GLU A 369 -12.86 -33.20 -30.04
N GLN A 370 -11.83 -32.70 -29.33
CA GLN A 370 -10.48 -33.30 -29.33
C GLN A 370 -10.45 -34.70 -28.67
N THR A 371 -11.22 -34.90 -27.59
CA THR A 371 -11.32 -36.23 -26.95
C THR A 371 -12.09 -37.22 -27.83
N ASN A 372 -13.15 -36.79 -28.52
CA ASN A 372 -13.87 -37.65 -29.47
C ASN A 372 -13.03 -38.02 -30.70
N HIS A 373 -12.14 -37.13 -31.18
CA HIS A 373 -11.20 -37.47 -32.26
C HIS A 373 -10.11 -38.46 -31.84
N THR A 374 -9.69 -38.44 -30.58
CA THR A 374 -8.64 -39.35 -30.08
C THR A 374 -9.19 -40.75 -29.75
N THR A 375 -10.49 -40.86 -29.42
CA THR A 375 -11.16 -42.13 -29.10
C THR A 375 -11.78 -42.81 -30.33
N GLY A 376 -11.87 -42.11 -31.47
CA GLY A 376 -12.39 -42.63 -32.74
C GLY A 376 -11.31 -43.19 -33.69
N GLN A 377 -10.05 -43.24 -33.26
CA GLN A 377 -8.91 -43.79 -34.04
C GLN A 377 -8.30 -45.07 -33.45
N SER A 378 -9.00 -45.75 -32.53
CA SER A 378 -8.58 -47.04 -31.96
C SER A 378 -9.48 -48.19 -32.39
#